data_AF-A0A1D1UH13-F1
#
_entry.id   AF-A0A1D1UH13-F1
#
_cell.length_a   1.000
_cell.length_b   1.000
_cell.length_c   1.000
_cell.angle_alpha   90.00
_cell.angle_beta   90.00
_cell.angle_gamma   90.00
#
_symmetry.space_group_name_H-M   'P 1'
#
loop_
_entity.id
_entity.type
_entity.pdbx_description
1 polymer ?
#
loop_
_entity_poly.entity_id
_entity_poly.type
_entity_poly.pdbx_seq_one_letter_code
_entity_poly.pdbx_strand_id
1 'polypeptide(L)'
;MRLLNTSMDTDGKFTCSGRNLALKATNRTFSLRTGVSFIDENGVRQLDTAVYRFSLTTNSMQVVGFFDLSSRLLLWDSNVTADWPNGIIPVDMPPCGFAGLSEACIPTNHSWVDDLKVAFPIVASFAVLLLMTSVWYQHKYAESLKAIRLCTCAAVVRSFRNRVLLLFLLLVIPAANMRRKVGFSILPS
;
A
#
# COMPACT_ATOMS: atom_id res chain seq x y z
N MET A 1 -5.68 -18.70 -59.98
CA MET A 1 -5.06 -19.61 -58.99
C MET A 1 -4.19 -20.63 -59.73
N ARG A 2 -2.85 -20.48 -59.69
CA ARG A 2 -1.87 -21.40 -60.31
C ARG A 2 -1.11 -22.26 -59.27
N LEU A 3 -1.45 -22.13 -57.98
CA LEU A 3 -0.65 -22.68 -56.87
C LEU A 3 -0.79 -24.21 -56.72
N LEU A 4 -1.92 -24.78 -57.15
CA LEU A 4 -2.22 -26.21 -56.98
C LEU A 4 -1.49 -27.13 -57.97
N ASN A 5 -0.90 -26.60 -59.05
CA ASN A 5 -0.28 -27.44 -60.07
C ASN A 5 1.11 -27.98 -59.66
N THR A 6 1.63 -27.56 -58.50
CA THR A 6 3.02 -27.87 -58.07
C THR A 6 3.09 -28.84 -56.88
N SER A 7 1.98 -29.44 -56.46
CA SER A 7 1.96 -30.46 -55.39
C SER A 7 2.08 -31.89 -55.91
N MET A 8 2.38 -32.08 -57.20
CA MET A 8 2.78 -33.38 -57.75
C MET A 8 4.23 -33.69 -57.37
N ASP A 9 4.41 -34.85 -56.74
CA ASP A 9 5.71 -35.49 -56.56
C ASP A 9 6.28 -35.97 -57.91
N THR A 10 7.56 -36.35 -57.97
CA THR A 10 8.21 -36.88 -59.18
C THR A 10 7.54 -38.15 -59.73
N ASP A 11 6.78 -38.84 -58.88
CA ASP A 11 5.97 -40.02 -59.21
C ASP A 11 4.51 -39.69 -59.59
N GLY A 12 4.15 -38.40 -59.74
CA GLY A 12 2.79 -37.96 -60.08
C GLY A 12 1.77 -38.10 -58.94
N LYS A 13 2.22 -38.41 -57.72
CA LYS A 13 1.37 -38.54 -56.54
C LYS A 13 1.19 -37.19 -55.85
N PHE A 14 -0.05 -36.84 -55.47
CA PHE A 14 -0.32 -35.65 -54.66
C PHE A 14 0.19 -35.87 -53.23
N THR A 15 1.36 -35.33 -52.91
CA THR A 15 1.84 -35.27 -51.53
C THR A 15 1.34 -33.98 -50.89
N CYS A 16 0.16 -34.04 -50.28
CA CYS A 16 -0.43 -32.91 -49.55
C CYS A 16 0.29 -32.69 -48.21
N SER A 17 1.47 -32.05 -48.25
CA SER A 17 2.17 -31.58 -47.05
C SER A 17 1.86 -30.11 -46.81
N GLY A 18 1.15 -29.81 -45.71
CA GLY A 18 0.86 -28.42 -45.32
C GLY A 18 2.12 -27.59 -45.10
N ARG A 19 3.20 -28.22 -44.60
CA ARG A 19 4.51 -27.57 -44.44
C ARG A 19 5.11 -27.15 -45.78
N ASN A 20 5.09 -28.02 -46.78
CA ASN A 20 5.61 -27.69 -48.11
C ASN A 20 4.77 -26.61 -48.79
N LEU A 21 3.45 -26.63 -48.57
CA LEU A 21 2.57 -25.56 -49.05
C LEU A 21 2.91 -24.22 -48.39
N ALA A 22 3.11 -24.19 -47.08
CA ALA A 22 3.50 -22.99 -46.35
C ALA A 22 4.85 -22.44 -46.84
N LEU A 23 5.86 -23.29 -47.01
CA LEU A 23 7.18 -22.89 -47.54
C LEU A 23 7.13 -22.35 -48.97
N LYS A 24 6.18 -22.81 -49.80
CA LYS A 24 5.95 -22.26 -51.14
C LYS A 24 5.17 -20.94 -51.14
N ALA A 25 4.54 -20.61 -50.01
CA ALA A 25 3.83 -19.37 -49.80
C ALA A 25 4.69 -18.26 -49.18
N THR A 26 5.81 -18.61 -48.53
CA THR A 26 6.80 -17.66 -47.99
C THR A 26 7.72 -17.10 -49.06
N ASN A 27 8.35 -15.95 -48.77
CA ASN A 27 9.20 -15.19 -49.69
C ASN A 27 8.56 -15.01 -51.07
N ARG A 28 7.30 -14.58 -51.09
CA ARG A 28 6.49 -14.53 -52.31
C ARG A 28 5.52 -13.36 -52.31
N THR A 29 5.40 -12.74 -53.49
CA THR A 29 4.43 -11.69 -53.76
C THR A 29 3.15 -12.27 -54.40
N PHE A 30 2.01 -11.82 -53.91
CA PHE A 30 0.67 -12.21 -54.36
C PHE A 30 -0.06 -10.97 -54.87
N SER A 31 -0.77 -11.10 -56.00
CA SER A 31 -1.67 -10.07 -56.50
C SER A 31 -3.09 -10.38 -56.03
N LEU A 32 -3.57 -9.65 -55.03
CA LEU A 32 -4.92 -9.78 -54.50
C LEU A 32 -5.81 -8.65 -55.04
N ARG A 33 -7.13 -8.76 -54.85
CA ARG A 33 -8.08 -7.68 -55.18
C ARG A 33 -7.79 -6.40 -54.39
N THR A 34 -7.27 -6.53 -53.17
CA THR A 34 -6.90 -5.42 -52.30
C THR A 34 -5.54 -4.80 -52.63
N GLY A 35 -4.83 -5.32 -53.63
CA GLY A 35 -3.49 -4.87 -54.00
C GLY A 35 -2.44 -5.98 -53.93
N VAL A 36 -1.19 -5.56 -54.08
CA VAL A 36 -0.02 -6.44 -53.99
C VAL A 36 0.26 -6.75 -52.52
N SER A 37 0.52 -8.02 -52.19
CA SER A 37 0.88 -8.42 -50.83
C SER A 37 2.11 -9.31 -50.88
N PHE A 38 3.10 -9.01 -50.03
CA PHE A 38 4.30 -9.82 -49.89
C PHE A 38 4.28 -10.60 -48.57
N ILE A 39 4.61 -11.88 -48.62
CA ILE A 39 4.89 -12.71 -47.44
C ILE A 39 6.40 -12.93 -47.42
N ASP A 40 7.05 -12.57 -46.32
CA ASP A 40 8.50 -12.71 -46.19
C ASP A 40 8.94 -14.16 -45.93
N GLU A 41 10.25 -14.35 -45.78
CA GLU A 41 10.88 -15.65 -45.51
C GLU A 41 10.43 -16.29 -44.18
N ASN A 42 10.00 -15.49 -43.21
CA ASN A 42 9.51 -15.95 -41.92
C ASN A 42 8.01 -16.29 -41.97
N GLY A 43 7.37 -16.13 -43.12
CA GLY A 43 5.94 -16.34 -43.30
C GLY A 43 5.10 -15.19 -42.76
N VAL A 44 5.69 -14.02 -42.54
CA VAL A 44 4.98 -12.83 -42.07
C VAL A 44 4.55 -12.00 -43.26
N ARG A 45 3.27 -11.61 -43.27
CA ARG A 45 2.72 -10.71 -44.28
C ARG A 45 3.18 -9.28 -43.98
N GLN A 46 3.79 -8.65 -44.97
CA GLN A 46 4.09 -7.23 -44.96
C GLN A 46 2.79 -6.46 -45.25
N LEU A 47 2.37 -5.61 -44.31
CA LEU A 47 1.08 -4.89 -44.30
C LEU A 47 1.22 -3.40 -44.60
N ASP A 48 0.72 -2.97 -45.76
CA ASP A 48 0.62 -1.54 -46.05
C ASP A 48 -0.46 -0.92 -45.14
N THR A 49 -0.11 0.14 -44.42
CA THR A 49 -1.03 0.84 -43.51
C THR A 49 -1.28 2.27 -43.98
N ALA A 50 -2.53 2.71 -43.89
CA ALA A 50 -2.91 4.09 -44.17
C ALA A 50 -3.18 4.87 -42.88
N VAL A 51 -2.76 6.13 -42.84
CA VAL A 51 -3.10 7.06 -41.77
C VAL A 51 -4.34 7.85 -42.18
N TYR A 52 -5.33 7.84 -41.30
CA TYR A 52 -6.58 8.57 -41.49
C TYR A 52 -6.61 9.79 -40.59
N ARG A 53 -7.17 10.87 -41.13
CA ARG A 53 -7.45 12.12 -40.44
C ARG A 53 -8.93 12.40 -40.52
N PHE A 54 -9.50 12.88 -39.43
CA PHE A 54 -10.84 13.45 -39.46
C PHE A 54 -10.78 14.90 -39.95
N SER A 55 -11.49 15.20 -41.04
CA SER A 55 -11.57 16.54 -41.61
C SER A 55 -12.74 17.30 -40.98
N LEU A 56 -12.47 18.43 -40.33
CA LEU A 56 -13.53 19.27 -39.73
C LEU A 56 -14.37 20.00 -40.80
N THR A 57 -13.79 20.23 -41.99
CA THR A 57 -14.48 20.91 -43.10
C THR A 57 -15.46 20.00 -43.83
N THR A 58 -15.10 18.74 -44.05
CA THR A 58 -15.96 17.77 -44.74
C THR A 58 -16.73 16.86 -43.80
N ASN A 59 -16.45 16.94 -42.49
CA ASN A 59 -17.02 16.10 -41.44
C ASN A 59 -16.87 14.59 -41.74
N SER A 60 -15.70 14.18 -42.24
CA SER A 60 -15.44 12.82 -42.72
C SER A 60 -13.98 12.38 -42.49
N MET A 61 -13.76 11.07 -42.47
CA MET A 61 -12.41 10.49 -42.43
C MET A 61 -11.77 10.49 -43.82
N GLN A 62 -10.55 10.98 -43.90
CA GLN A 62 -9.76 11.08 -45.13
C GLN A 62 -8.39 10.44 -44.93
N VAL A 63 -7.85 9.81 -45.97
CA VAL A 63 -6.48 9.28 -45.95
C VAL A 63 -5.51 10.45 -46.14
N VAL A 64 -4.49 10.53 -45.29
CA VAL A 64 -3.47 11.61 -45.31
C VAL A 64 -2.04 11.10 -45.42
N GLY A 65 -1.86 9.78 -45.32
CA GLY A 65 -0.55 9.19 -45.52
C GLY A 65 -0.60 7.68 -45.57
N PHE A 66 0.51 7.10 -46.01
CA PHE A 66 0.72 5.67 -46.11
C PHE A 66 2.09 5.32 -45.54
N PHE A 67 2.18 4.20 -44.82
CA PHE A 67 3.47 3.65 -44.43
C PHE A 67 3.95 2.70 -45.51
N ASP A 68 5.03 3.07 -46.20
CA ASP A 68 5.69 2.22 -47.17
C ASP A 68 6.68 1.32 -46.43
N LEU A 69 6.40 0.02 -46.42
CA LEU A 69 7.22 -0.98 -45.76
C LEU A 69 8.55 -1.23 -46.46
N SER A 70 8.63 -1.01 -47.77
CA SER A 70 9.84 -1.25 -48.55
C SER A 70 10.92 -0.23 -48.21
N SER A 71 10.53 1.05 -48.10
CA SER A 71 11.40 2.14 -47.68
C SER A 71 11.42 2.33 -46.16
N ARG A 72 10.46 1.76 -45.42
CA ARG A 72 10.20 2.00 -44.00
C ARG A 72 9.95 3.47 -43.68
N LEU A 73 9.29 4.17 -44.60
CA LEU A 73 8.99 5.59 -44.49
C LEU A 73 7.49 5.85 -44.45
N LEU A 74 7.10 6.83 -43.63
CA LEU A 74 5.76 7.39 -43.68
C LEU A 74 5.70 8.41 -44.82
N LEU A 75 4.95 8.08 -45.86
CA LEU A 75 4.63 8.96 -46.97
C LEU A 75 3.43 9.81 -46.56
N TRP A 76 3.67 11.07 -46.21
CA TRP A 76 2.65 12.01 -45.76
C TRP A 76 2.26 12.98 -46.88
N ASP A 77 0.97 13.27 -47.03
CA ASP A 77 0.50 14.32 -47.94
C ASP A 77 0.88 15.70 -47.38
N SER A 78 1.86 16.35 -48.01
CA SER A 78 2.37 17.66 -47.58
C SER A 78 1.31 18.77 -47.62
N ASN A 79 0.22 18.57 -48.36
CA ASN A 79 -0.86 19.55 -48.49
C ASN A 79 -1.90 19.43 -47.37
N VAL A 80 -1.80 18.41 -46.52
CA VAL A 80 -2.79 18.13 -45.48
C VAL A 80 -2.14 18.11 -44.10
N THR A 81 -2.63 18.99 -43.23
CA THR A 81 -2.31 19.00 -41.81
C THR A 81 -3.41 18.33 -41.00
N ALA A 82 -3.06 17.80 -39.83
CA ALA A 82 -4.03 17.26 -38.88
C ALA A 82 -4.95 18.37 -38.36
N ASP A 83 -6.27 18.18 -38.49
CA ASP A 83 -7.26 19.12 -37.92
C ASP A 83 -7.39 18.84 -36.43
N TRP A 84 -6.66 19.60 -35.62
CA TRP A 84 -6.83 19.55 -34.17
C TRP A 84 -8.05 20.40 -33.77
N PRO A 85 -8.96 19.91 -32.91
CA PRO A 85 -10.19 20.62 -32.56
C PRO A 85 -9.99 22.06 -32.06
N ASN A 86 -8.89 22.32 -31.36
CA ASN A 86 -8.55 23.64 -30.82
C ASN A 86 -7.41 24.32 -31.62
N GLY A 87 -7.02 23.78 -32.78
CA GLY A 87 -5.86 24.24 -33.55
C GLY A 87 -4.50 24.00 -32.89
N ILE A 88 -4.47 23.44 -31.68
CA ILE A 88 -3.26 23.17 -30.91
C ILE A 88 -2.95 21.69 -31.00
N ILE A 89 -1.71 21.38 -31.40
CA ILE A 89 -1.17 20.02 -31.34
C ILE A 89 -1.00 19.66 -29.86
N PRO A 90 -1.68 18.60 -29.36
CA PRO A 90 -1.49 18.18 -27.98
C PRO A 90 -0.04 17.73 -27.77
N VAL A 91 0.52 18.06 -26.61
CA VAL A 91 1.81 17.52 -26.19
C VAL A 91 1.69 16.04 -25.83
N ASP A 92 2.67 15.23 -26.20
CA ASP A 92 2.67 13.79 -25.93
C ASP A 92 2.61 13.46 -24.44
N MET A 93 3.20 14.32 -23.61
CA MET A 93 3.20 14.19 -22.16
C MET A 93 2.62 15.47 -21.54
N PRO A 94 1.60 15.37 -20.66
CA PRO A 94 1.07 16.53 -19.97
C PRO A 94 2.14 17.15 -19.05
N PRO A 95 2.09 18.46 -18.77
CA PRO A 95 3.10 19.15 -17.94
C PRO A 95 3.32 18.51 -16.55
N CYS A 96 2.25 18.02 -15.94
CA CYS A 96 2.30 17.36 -14.63
C CYS A 96 2.71 15.87 -14.69
N GLY A 97 3.00 15.36 -15.88
CA GLY A 97 3.09 13.93 -16.14
C GLY A 97 1.74 13.21 -16.00
N PHE A 98 1.63 11.99 -16.51
CA PHE A 98 0.39 11.22 -16.45
C PHE A 98 -0.04 10.89 -15.02
N ALA A 99 0.93 10.76 -14.11
CA ALA A 99 0.67 10.49 -12.69
C ALA A 99 0.50 11.76 -11.84
N GLY A 100 0.68 12.97 -12.39
CA GLY A 100 0.65 14.21 -11.62
C GLY A 100 1.87 14.41 -10.70
N LEU A 101 2.88 13.55 -10.82
CA LEU A 101 4.07 13.54 -9.96
C LEU A 101 5.31 14.16 -10.62
N SER A 102 5.14 14.91 -11.72
CA SER A 102 6.28 15.67 -12.26
C SER A 102 6.64 16.80 -11.30
N GLU A 103 7.93 17.13 -11.24
CA GLU A 103 8.45 18.24 -10.42
C GLU A 103 7.79 19.59 -10.77
N ALA A 104 7.26 19.72 -12.00
CA ALA A 104 6.55 20.92 -12.42
C ALA A 104 5.23 21.15 -11.66
N CYS A 105 4.63 20.10 -11.10
CA CYS A 105 3.32 20.17 -10.43
C CYS A 105 3.32 19.67 -8.99
N ILE A 106 4.36 18.95 -8.54
CA ILE A 106 4.58 18.72 -7.13
C ILE A 106 5.03 20.06 -6.52
N PRO A 107 4.33 20.58 -5.49
CA PRO A 107 4.81 21.75 -4.77
C PRO A 107 6.15 21.40 -4.10
N THR A 108 7.26 21.80 -4.73
CA THR A 108 8.62 21.68 -4.19
C THR A 108 8.84 22.57 -2.97
N ASN A 109 7.89 23.47 -2.69
CA ASN A 109 7.90 24.37 -1.53
C ASN A 109 7.30 23.69 -0.29
N HIS A 110 7.61 22.41 -0.04
CA HIS A 110 7.37 21.84 1.27
C HIS A 110 8.40 22.45 2.23
N SER A 111 8.02 23.53 2.90
CA SER A 111 8.92 24.20 3.83
C SER A 111 9.04 23.35 5.10
N TRP A 112 10.22 23.33 5.71
CA TRP A 112 10.41 22.69 7.03
C TRP A 112 9.45 23.24 8.09
N VAL A 113 8.91 24.44 7.86
CA VAL A 113 7.90 25.07 8.72
C VAL A 113 6.57 24.33 8.64
N ASP A 114 6.21 23.74 7.49
CA ASP A 114 4.97 22.98 7.31
C ASP A 114 5.03 21.63 8.01
N ASP A 115 6.20 20.97 8.01
CA ASP A 115 6.45 19.77 8.83
C ASP A 115 6.29 20.07 10.32
N LEU A 116 6.84 21.20 10.79
CA LEU A 116 6.77 21.57 12.20
C LEU A 116 5.36 21.91 12.67
N LYS A 117 4.51 22.50 11.81
CA LYS A 117 3.10 22.77 12.14
C LYS A 117 2.34 21.48 12.44
N VAL A 118 2.70 20.36 11.80
CA VAL A 118 2.06 19.06 12.03
C VAL A 118 2.73 18.33 13.19
N ALA A 119 4.06 18.30 13.24
CA ALA A 119 4.80 17.53 14.24
C ALA A 119 4.67 18.10 15.67
N PHE A 120 4.71 19.43 15.83
CA PHE A 120 4.68 20.08 17.14
C PHE A 120 3.42 19.79 17.97
N PRO A 121 2.18 19.94 17.45
CA PRO A 121 0.97 19.65 18.24
C PRO A 121 0.86 18.17 18.63
N ILE A 122 1.35 17.26 17.77
CA ILE A 122 1.38 15.83 18.07
C ILE A 122 2.29 15.57 19.28
N VAL A 123 3.54 16.05 19.22
CA VAL A 123 4.52 15.86 20.31
C VAL A 123 4.04 16.55 21.60
N ALA A 124 3.51 17.77 21.51
CA ALA A 124 2.99 18.51 22.66
C ALA A 124 1.80 17.78 23.31
N SER A 125 0.89 17.22 22.51
CA SER A 125 -0.24 16.42 23.01
C SER A 125 0.24 15.20 23.78
N PHE A 126 1.18 14.43 23.23
CA PHE A 126 1.78 13.29 23.93
C PHE A 126 2.46 13.70 25.24
N ALA A 127 3.21 14.80 25.24
CA ALA A 127 3.86 15.31 26.45
C ALA A 127 2.84 15.69 27.54
N VAL A 128 1.75 16.38 27.18
CA VAL A 128 0.68 16.74 28.12
C VAL A 128 0.00 15.48 28.68
N LEU A 129 -0.28 14.48 27.86
CA LEU A 129 -0.87 13.22 28.33
C LEU A 129 0.04 12.48 29.32
N LEU A 130 1.35 12.45 29.07
CA LEU A 130 2.33 11.88 30.01
C LEU A 130 2.40 12.68 31.32
N LEU A 131 2.34 14.01 31.25
CA LEU A 131 2.30 14.84 32.45
C LEU A 131 1.01 14.61 33.25
N MET A 132 -0.15 14.61 32.60
CA MET A 132 -1.44 14.39 33.27
C MET A 132 -1.52 13.00 33.92
N THR A 133 -1.03 11.97 33.24
CA THR A 133 -0.97 10.62 33.81
C THR A 133 0.00 10.54 34.98
N SER A 134 1.20 11.12 34.88
CA SER A 134 2.17 11.13 35.98
C SER A 134 1.65 11.86 37.22
N VAL A 135 1.00 13.02 37.07
CA VAL A 135 0.37 13.76 38.18
C VAL A 135 -0.75 12.93 38.81
N TRP A 136 -1.58 12.28 37.98
CA TRP A 136 -2.63 11.39 38.47
C TRP A 136 -2.05 10.21 39.26
N TYR A 137 -0.99 9.58 38.77
CA TYR A 137 -0.27 8.51 39.47
C TYR A 137 0.28 8.99 40.81
N GLN A 138 0.92 10.16 40.85
CA GLN A 138 1.45 10.76 42.07
C GLN A 138 0.35 11.06 43.09
N HIS A 139 -0.77 11.63 42.66
CA HIS A 139 -1.91 11.91 43.55
C HIS A 139 -2.48 10.63 44.15
N LYS A 140 -2.72 9.61 43.33
CA LYS A 140 -3.23 8.31 43.78
C LYS A 140 -2.25 7.61 44.72
N TYR A 141 -0.96 7.70 44.43
CA TYR A 141 0.08 7.18 45.31
C TYR A 141 0.10 7.89 46.67
N ALA A 142 -0.01 9.23 46.68
CA ALA A 142 -0.08 10.02 47.92
C ALA A 142 -1.30 9.68 48.79
N GLU A 143 -2.48 9.50 48.19
CA GLU A 143 -3.68 9.04 48.91
C GLU A 143 -3.50 7.65 49.51
N SER A 144 -2.89 6.71 48.77
CA SER A 144 -2.60 5.37 49.30
C SER A 144 -1.60 5.40 50.47
N LEU A 145 -0.60 6.28 50.44
CA LEU A 145 0.36 6.48 51.52
C LEU A 145 -0.28 7.04 52.79
N LYS A 146 -1.23 7.98 52.65
CA LYS A 146 -2.02 8.47 53.80
C LYS A 146 -2.85 7.34 54.40
N ALA A 147 -3.52 6.52 53.59
CA ALA A 147 -4.29 5.37 54.06
C ALA A 147 -3.43 4.34 54.82
N ILE A 148 -2.21 4.05 54.33
CA ILE A 148 -1.26 3.16 55.02
C ILE A 148 -0.79 3.76 56.35
N ARG A 149 -0.50 5.07 56.41
CA ARG A 149 -0.12 5.75 57.66
C ARG A 149 -1.26 5.79 58.69
N LEU A 150 -2.51 5.94 58.25
CA LEU A 150 -3.69 5.88 59.11
C LEU A 150 -3.94 4.47 59.66
N CYS A 151 -3.79 3.43 58.84
CA CYS A 151 -3.91 2.03 59.29
C CYS A 151 -2.81 1.64 60.29
N THR A 152 -1.58 2.10 60.09
CA THR A 152 -0.48 1.84 61.06
C THR A 152 -0.72 2.57 62.38
N CYS A 153 -1.20 3.81 62.35
CA CYS A 153 -1.54 4.54 63.58
C CYS A 153 -2.74 3.92 64.31
N ALA A 154 -3.79 3.51 63.61
CA ALA A 154 -4.95 2.82 64.19
C ALA A 154 -4.59 1.43 64.77
N ALA A 155 -3.71 0.67 64.10
CA ALA A 155 -3.23 -0.62 64.58
C ALA A 155 -2.35 -0.47 65.85
N VAL A 156 -1.48 0.55 65.89
CA VAL A 156 -0.66 0.88 67.07
C VAL A 156 -1.53 1.33 68.24
N VAL A 157 -2.51 2.21 68.02
CA VAL A 157 -3.45 2.66 69.08
C VAL A 157 -4.33 1.51 69.59
N ARG A 158 -4.77 0.59 68.72
CA ARG A 158 -5.56 -0.59 69.13
C ARG A 158 -4.72 -1.61 69.90
N SER A 159 -3.43 -1.78 69.54
CA SER A 159 -2.46 -2.60 70.29
C SER A 159 -2.20 -2.03 71.69
N PHE A 160 -2.06 -0.70 71.80
CA PHE A 160 -1.87 -0.01 73.09
C PHE A 160 -3.12 -0.11 73.98
N ARG A 161 -4.31 0.09 73.41
CA ARG A 161 -5.58 -0.04 74.14
C ARG A 161 -5.82 -1.44 74.69
N ASN A 162 -5.53 -2.48 73.91
CA ASN A 162 -5.68 -3.87 74.39
C ASN A 162 -4.67 -4.22 75.51
N ARG A 163 -3.45 -3.70 75.48
CA ARG A 163 -2.47 -3.90 76.56
C ARG A 163 -2.86 -3.18 77.85
N VAL A 164 -3.37 -1.95 77.75
CA VAL A 164 -3.86 -1.17 78.91
C VAL A 164 -5.12 -1.80 79.51
N LEU A 165 -6.05 -2.32 78.70
CA LEU A 165 -7.23 -3.02 79.18
C LEU A 165 -6.88 -4.34 79.90
N LEU A 166 -5.87 -5.07 79.41
CA LEU A 166 -5.35 -6.28 80.08
C LEU A 166 -4.72 -5.96 81.44
N LEU A 167 -3.97 -4.85 81.53
CA LEU A 167 -3.38 -4.36 82.78
C LEU A 167 -4.44 -3.90 83.79
N PHE A 168 -5.51 -3.26 83.34
CA PHE A 168 -6.64 -2.87 84.20
C PHE A 168 -7.45 -4.08 84.71
N LEU A 169 -7.66 -5.10 83.88
CA LEU A 169 -8.33 -6.34 84.31
C LEU A 169 -7.51 -7.14 85.33
N LEU A 170 -6.17 -7.08 85.28
CA LEU A 170 -5.30 -7.69 86.28
C LEU A 170 -5.27 -6.92 87.62
N LEU A 171 -5.61 -5.62 87.63
CA LEU A 171 -5.62 -4.79 88.84
C LEU A 171 -6.97 -4.72 89.57
N VAL A 172 -8.08 -5.10 88.91
CA VAL A 172 -9.45 -4.96 89.44
C VAL A 172 -10.10 -6.30 89.83
N ILE A 173 -9.33 -7.40 89.86
CA ILE A 173 -9.75 -8.63 90.55
C ILE A 173 -9.14 -8.65 91.96
N PRO A 174 -9.86 -8.19 93.00
CA PRO A 174 -9.44 -8.46 94.36
C PRO A 174 -9.61 -9.96 94.64
N ALA A 175 -8.48 -10.60 94.95
CA ALA A 175 -8.39 -11.97 95.40
C ALA A 175 -9.28 -12.18 96.65
N ALA A 176 -10.36 -12.94 96.49
CA ALA A 176 -11.08 -13.52 97.60
C ALA A 176 -10.21 -14.61 98.25
N ASN A 177 -10.09 -14.47 99.56
CA ASN A 177 -9.17 -15.14 100.45
C ASN A 177 -9.54 -16.63 100.69
N MET A 178 -8.50 -17.45 100.91
CA MET A 178 -8.42 -18.54 101.90
C MET A 178 -8.33 -20.00 101.40
N ARG A 179 -7.19 -20.64 101.76
CA ARG A 179 -6.89 -22.09 102.02
C ARG A 179 -7.28 -23.09 100.91
N ARG A 180 -6.44 -24.06 100.51
CA ARG A 180 -5.71 -25.05 101.34
C ARG A 180 -4.86 -25.95 100.41
N LYS A 181 -3.66 -26.30 100.89
CA LYS A 181 -2.91 -27.59 100.80
C LYS A 181 -2.82 -28.41 99.49
N VAL A 182 -1.64 -29.07 99.42
CA VAL A 182 -1.24 -30.25 98.62
C VAL A 182 -0.85 -29.87 97.18
N GLY A 183 0.27 -30.26 96.58
CA GLY A 183 1.35 -31.16 96.96
C GLY A 183 2.37 -31.22 95.82
N PHE A 184 3.55 -31.71 96.18
CA PHE A 184 4.80 -31.92 95.45
C PHE A 184 4.71 -32.68 94.10
N SER A 185 5.72 -32.45 93.24
CA SER A 185 6.30 -33.33 92.17
C SER A 185 6.13 -32.80 90.73
N ILE A 186 7.17 -32.22 90.09
CA ILE A 186 8.27 -32.83 89.30
C ILE A 186 7.84 -33.28 87.89
N LEU A 187 8.29 -32.51 86.86
CA LEU A 187 8.87 -32.83 85.51
C LEU A 187 8.43 -34.12 84.75
N PRO A 188 8.78 -34.28 83.44
CA PRO A 188 8.99 -33.34 82.33
C PRO A 188 8.24 -33.82 81.05
N SER A 189 8.67 -33.31 79.88
CA SER A 189 8.36 -33.65 78.47
C SER A 189 7.08 -33.07 77.89
#